data_AF-A0A349GNA2-F1
#
_entry.id   AF-A0A349GNA2-F1
#
_cell.length_a   1.000
_cell.length_b   1.000
_cell.length_c   1.000
_cell.angle_alpha   90.00
_cell.angle_beta   90.00
_cell.angle_gamma   90.00
#
_symmetry.space_group_name_H-M   'P 1'
#
loop_
_entity.id
_entity.type
_entity.pdbx_description
1 polymer ?
#
loop_
_entity_poly.entity_id
_entity_poly.type
_entity_poly.pdbx_seq_one_letter_code
_entity_poly.pdbx_strand_id
1 'polypeptide(L)' 'MMKKKAETAAFYICSFFVYCVIGWIYEVIVMYSRGFGFVNRGYLHGCYIPIYGFCSLFFLIVLNGIRKRKFAAKPL' A
#
# COMPACT_ATOMS: atom_id res chain seq x y z
N MET A 1 -16.30 11.13 17.78
CA MET A 1 -15.10 11.71 17.11
C MET A 1 -13.86 10.83 17.22
N MET A 2 -13.53 10.26 18.39
CA MET A 2 -12.34 9.40 18.57
C MET A 2 -12.40 8.06 17.83
N LYS A 3 -13.57 7.39 17.79
CA LYS A 3 -13.77 6.14 17.03
C LYS A 3 -13.38 6.27 15.54
N LYS A 4 -13.85 7.34 14.89
CA LYS A 4 -13.58 7.61 13.46
C LYS A 4 -12.10 7.80 13.15
N LYS A 5 -11.34 8.42 14.07
CA LYS A 5 -9.88 8.57 13.92
C LYS A 5 -9.16 7.22 14.06
N ALA A 6 -9.58 6.40 15.02
CA ALA A 6 -9.03 5.06 15.22
C ALA A 6 -9.29 4.14 14.02
N GLU A 7 -10.51 4.15 13.48
CA GLU A 7 -10.87 3.40 12.26
C GLU A 7 -10.04 3.85 11.05
N THR A 8 -9.84 5.15 10.90
CA THR A 8 -9.01 5.70 9.82
C THR A 8 -7.55 5.26 9.97
N ALA A 9 -7.00 5.32 11.18
CA ALA A 9 -5.63 4.86 11.44
C ALA A 9 -5.49 3.36 11.18
N ALA A 10 -6.44 2.54 11.66
CA ALA A 10 -6.48 1.12 11.40
C ALA A 10 -6.54 0.81 9.90
N PHE A 11 -7.35 1.55 9.13
CA PHE A 11 -7.42 1.41 7.68
C PHE A 11 -6.06 1.65 7.00
N TYR A 12 -5.35 2.71 7.36
CA TYR A 12 -4.03 2.99 6.81
C TYR A 12 -3.00 1.92 7.21
N ILE A 13 -2.98 1.50 8.47
CA ILE A 13 -2.08 0.46 8.97
C ILE A 13 -2.34 -0.88 8.26
N CYS A 14 -3.60 -1.31 8.15
CA CYS A 14 -3.96 -2.52 7.43
C CYS A 14 -3.59 -2.43 5.95
N SER A 15 -3.84 -1.28 5.32
CA SER A 15 -3.46 -1.04 3.92
C SER A 15 -1.95 -1.21 3.74
N PHE A 16 -1.14 -0.63 4.63
CA PHE A 16 0.31 -0.76 4.59
C PHE A 16 0.75 -2.24 4.51
N PHE A 17 0.29 -3.07 5.44
CA PHE A 17 0.68 -4.49 5.47
C PHE A 17 0.18 -5.27 4.26
N VAL A 18 -1.07 -5.04 3.84
CA VAL A 18 -1.63 -5.67 2.64
C VAL A 18 -0.79 -5.35 1.40
N TYR A 19 -0.42 -4.09 1.21
CA TYR A 19 0.40 -3.69 0.06
C TYR A 19 1.86 -4.18 0.16
N CYS A 20 2.40 -4.38 1.37
CA CYS A 20 3.69 -5.05 1.52
C CYS A 20 3.64 -6.51 1.03
N VAL A 21 2.56 -7.24 1.33
CA VAL A 21 2.37 -8.63 0.87
C VAL A 21 2.09 -8.68 -0.64
N ILE A 22 1.27 -7.77 -1.16
CA ILE A 22 1.01 -7.67 -2.61
C ILE A 22 2.31 -7.37 -3.37
N GLY A 23 3.13 -6.45 -2.87
CA GLY A 23 4.43 -6.14 -3.45
C GLY A 23 5.38 -7.34 -3.45
N TRP A 24 5.36 -8.12 -2.36
CA TRP A 24 6.11 -9.38 -2.30
C TRP A 24 5.64 -10.40 -3.34
N ILE A 25 4.32 -10.62 -3.46
CA ILE A 25 3.74 -11.51 -4.48
C ILE A 25 4.16 -11.06 -5.88
N TYR A 26 4.09 -9.76 -6.17
CA TYR A 26 4.53 -9.20 -7.45
C TYR A 26 6.00 -9.53 -7.75
N GLU A 27 6.91 -9.28 -6.81
CA GLU A 27 8.34 -9.57 -6.99
C GLU A 27 8.60 -11.07 -7.19
N VAL A 28 7.91 -11.94 -6.46
CA VAL A 28 8.02 -13.40 -6.63
C VAL A 28 7.56 -13.80 -8.04
N ILE A 29 6.44 -13.27 -8.52
CA ILE A 29 5.94 -13.53 -9.89
C ILE A 29 6.95 -13.03 -10.94
N VAL A 30 7.54 -11.85 -10.73
CA VAL A 30 8.56 -11.28 -11.65
C VAL A 30 9.82 -12.14 -11.69
N MET A 31 10.30 -12.64 -10.56
CA MET A 31 11.49 -13.52 -10.55
C MET A 31 11.18 -14.87 -11.20
N TYR A 32 9.97 -15.38 -10.99
CA TYR A 32 9.50 -16.60 -11.63
C TYR A 32 9.41 -16.44 -13.16
N SER A 33 8.84 -15.33 -13.64
CA SER A 33 8.72 -15.05 -15.09
C SER A 33 10.06 -14.79 -15.77
N ARG A 34 11.08 -14.37 -15.01
CA ARG A 34 12.45 -14.17 -15.50
C ARG A 34 13.30 -15.44 -15.49
N GLY A 35 12.74 -16.59 -15.09
CA GLY A 35 13.42 -17.90 -15.12
C GLY A 35 14.32 -18.18 -13.91
N PHE A 36 14.30 -17.33 -12.88
CA PHE A 36 15.07 -17.57 -11.65
C PHE A 36 14.38 -18.55 -10.68
N GLY A 37 13.15 -18.98 -10.99
CA GLY A 37 12.35 -19.83 -10.11
C GLY A 37 11.81 -19.07 -8.90
N PHE A 38 11.50 -19.78 -7.82
CA PHE A 38 11.01 -19.17 -6.59
C PHE A 38 12.16 -18.55 -5.79
N VAL A 39 12.28 -17.22 -5.84
CA VAL A 39 13.26 -16.46 -5.06
C VAL A 39 12.53 -15.57 -4.06
N ASN A 40 12.75 -15.80 -2.77
CA ASN A 40 12.15 -14.95 -1.74
C ASN A 40 12.86 -13.58 -1.68
N ARG A 41 12.18 -12.56 -2.20
CA ARG A 41 12.64 -11.15 -2.24
C ARG A 41 12.08 -10.32 -1.09
N GLY A 42 11.41 -10.94 -0.13
CA GLY A 42 10.84 -10.24 1.02
C GLY A 42 11.92 -9.78 2.00
N TYR A 43 11.60 -8.72 2.73
CA TYR A 43 12.48 -8.14 3.72
C TYR A 43 12.69 -9.13 4.88
N LEU A 44 13.94 -9.30 5.32
CA LEU A 44 14.33 -10.28 6.35
C LEU A 44 13.80 -11.70 6.09
N HIS A 45 13.75 -12.13 4.82
CA HIS A 45 13.17 -13.41 4.39
C HIS A 45 11.66 -13.58 4.72
N GLY A 46 10.95 -12.50 5.07
CA GLY A 46 9.52 -12.51 5.29
C GLY A 46 8.70 -12.48 4.00
N CYS A 47 7.37 -12.55 4.12
CA CYS A 47 6.42 -12.43 3.00
C CYS A 47 5.93 -10.99 2.78
N TYR A 48 6.82 -10.00 2.92
CA TYR A 48 6.44 -8.59 2.87
C TYR A 48 7.60 -7.72 2.37
N ILE A 49 7.27 -6.67 1.60
CA ILE A 49 8.25 -5.68 1.14
C ILE A 49 7.79 -4.28 1.59
N PRO A 50 8.40 -3.70 2.65
CA PRO A 50 7.96 -2.43 3.26
C PRO A 50 7.82 -1.25 2.30
N ILE A 51 8.68 -1.15 1.27
CA ILE A 51 8.63 -0.04 0.31
C ILE A 51 7.31 0.02 -0.47
N TYR A 52 6.68 -1.12 -0.75
CA TYR A 52 5.36 -1.14 -1.40
C TYR A 52 4.25 -0.62 -0.47
N GLY A 53 4.35 -0.91 0.83
CA GLY A 53 3.46 -0.34 1.85
C GLY A 53 3.62 1.17 1.99
N PHE A 54 4.86 1.69 2.00
CA PHE A 54 5.09 3.14 2.06
C PHE A 54 4.58 3.86 0.81
N CYS A 55 4.82 3.28 -0.38
CA CYS A 55 4.28 3.81 -1.63
C CYS A 55 2.74 3.87 -1.61
N SER A 56 2.07 2.81 -1.14
CA SER A 56 0.60 2.80 -1.09
C SER A 56 0.05 3.86 -0.13
N LEU A 57 0.66 4.03 1.05
CA LEU A 57 0.28 5.09 2.00
C LEU A 57 0.44 6.48 1.38
N PHE A 58 1.58 6.74 0.72
CA PHE A 58 1.81 8.00 0.02
C PHE A 58 0.72 8.27 -1.03
N PHE A 59 0.43 7.29 -1.87
CA PHE A 59 -0.64 7.40 -2.87
C PHE A 59 -2.00 7.64 -2.24
N LEU A 60 -2.37 6.91 -1.18
CA LEU A 60 -3.66 7.07 -0.49
C LEU A 60 -3.81 8.47 0.10
N ILE A 61 -2.74 9.03 0.70
CA ILE A 61 -2.77 10.39 1.27
C ILE A 61 -2.92 11.42 0.14
N VAL A 62 -2.10 11.33 -0.91
CA VAL A 62 -2.14 12.25 -2.05
C VAL A 62 -3.49 12.22 -2.75
N LEU A 63 -3.99 11.03 -3.09
CA LEU A 63 -5.29 10.86 -3.76
C LEU A 63 -6.44 11.38 -2.91
N ASN A 64 -6.42 11.14 -1.60
CA ASN A 64 -7.46 11.66 -0.71
C ASN A 64 -7.40 13.19 -0.63
N GLY A 65 -6.19 13.79 -0.67
CA GLY A 65 -6.01 15.24 -0.77
C GLY A 65 -6.54 15.82 -2.09
N ILE A 66 -6.25 15.19 -3.22
CA ILE A 66 -6.76 15.61 -4.55
C ILE A 66 -8.29 15.49 -4.58
N ARG A 67 -8.83 14.38 -4.08
CA ARG A 67 -10.28 14.12 -4.01
C ARG A 67 -11.00 15.25 -3.28
N LYS A 68 -10.52 15.60 -2.08
CA LYS A 68 -11.09 16.71 -1.29
C LYS A 68 -11.05 18.05 -2.03
N ARG A 69 -9.94 18.36 -2.71
CA ARG A 69 -9.82 19.58 -3.52
C ARG A 69 -10.81 19.61 -4.70
N LYS A 70 -10.97 18.50 -5.43
CA LYS A 70 -11.94 18.41 -6.54
C LYS A 70 -13.40 18.57 -6.07
N PHE A 71 -13.75 18.05 -4.89
CA PHE A 71 -15.08 18.24 -4.32
C PHE A 71 -15.28 19.65 -3.74
N ALA A 72 -14.24 20.28 -3.17
CA ALA A 72 -14.31 21.66 -2.69
C ALA A 72 -14.36 22.70 -3.83
N ALA A 73 -13.72 22.41 -4.96
CA ALA A 73 -13.72 23.28 -6.14
C ALA A 73 -14.99 23.16 -7.01
N LYS A 74 -15.96 22.35 -6.60
CA LYS A 74 -17.26 22.21 -7.26
C LYS A 74 -18.40 22.75 -6.37
N PRO A 75 -18.42 24.06 -6.04
CA PRO A 75 -19.66 24.66 -5.54
C PRO A 75 -20.62 24.80 -6.73
N LEU A 76 -21.81 24.18 -6.60
CA LEU A 76 -22.98 24.55 -7.40
C LEU A 76 -23.56 25.84 -6.83
#